data_AF-A0A9E5UUM1-F1
#
_entry.id   AF-A0A9E5UUM1-F1
#
_cell.length_a   1.000
_cell.length_b   1.000
_cell.length_c   1.000
_cell.angle_alpha   90.00
_cell.angle_beta   90.00
_cell.angle_gamma   90.00
#
_symmetry.space_group_name_H-M   'P 1'
#
loop_
_entity.id
_entity.type
_entity.pdbx_description
1 polymer ?
#
loop_
_entity_poly.entity_id
_entity_poly.type
_entity_poly.pdbx_seq_one_letter_code
_entity_poly.pdbx_strand_id
1 'polypeptide(L)'
;MIAGATGLTGTFLLDFLLEDHYYDKIVVLSRRSTGRKVPHLEEHCLDFEQLPQLSLPYPVQDVFSCLGITRRRAGSVEKARRVEYDYPLQLAQWGLRHEARQFLCVSSQGANPQARHYYFRTKGQLEEALKSLAYPTLHLLRPTLLTGPRNEIRLAET
;
A
#
# COMPACT_ATOMS: atom_id res chain seq x y z
N MET A 1 1.45 -5.35 -8.83
CA MET A 1 0.70 -5.78 -7.63
C MET A 1 0.18 -4.57 -6.87
N ILE A 2 -1.04 -4.65 -6.31
CA ILE A 2 -1.65 -3.61 -5.47
C ILE A 2 -1.93 -4.16 -4.07
N ALA A 3 -1.41 -3.51 -3.03
CA ALA A 3 -1.82 -3.71 -1.65
C ALA A 3 -2.74 -2.57 -1.20
N GLY A 4 -3.86 -2.91 -0.55
CA GLY A 4 -4.85 -1.92 -0.11
C GLY A 4 -5.90 -1.56 -1.16
N ALA A 5 -6.16 -2.44 -2.14
CA ALA A 5 -7.12 -2.24 -3.23
C ALA A 5 -8.60 -2.13 -2.81
N THR A 6 -8.91 -2.28 -1.51
CA THR A 6 -10.27 -2.11 -0.95
C THR A 6 -10.45 -0.83 -0.14
N GLY A 7 -9.42 0.02 -0.05
CA GLY A 7 -9.51 1.39 0.45
C GLY A 7 -9.69 2.38 -0.70
N LEU A 8 -10.09 3.63 -0.41
CA LEU A 8 -10.48 4.60 -1.45
C LEU A 8 -9.47 4.71 -2.61
N THR A 9 -8.22 5.05 -2.32
CA THR A 9 -7.18 5.21 -3.35
C THR A 9 -6.90 3.91 -4.09
N GLY A 10 -6.87 2.78 -3.37
CA GLY A 10 -6.61 1.47 -3.97
C GLY A 10 -7.75 1.00 -4.88
N THR A 11 -9.00 1.34 -4.56
CA THR A 11 -10.17 1.06 -5.41
C THR A 11 -10.05 1.81 -6.74
N PHE A 12 -9.83 3.13 -6.69
CA PHE A 12 -9.67 3.93 -7.90
C PHE A 12 -8.46 3.50 -8.74
N LEU A 13 -7.33 3.18 -8.08
CA LEU A 13 -6.16 2.66 -8.78
C LEU A 13 -6.47 1.32 -9.46
N LEU A 14 -7.16 0.41 -8.77
CA LEU A 14 -7.54 -0.88 -9.35
C LEU A 14 -8.46 -0.69 -10.56
N ASP A 15 -9.48 0.16 -10.46
CA ASP A 15 -10.36 0.44 -11.60
C ASP A 15 -9.59 1.02 -12.80
N PHE A 16 -8.73 2.00 -12.54
CA PHE A 16 -7.87 2.60 -13.57
C PHE A 16 -6.98 1.55 -14.24
N LEU A 17 -6.32 0.69 -13.45
CA LEU A 17 -5.41 -0.32 -14.00
C LEU A 17 -6.14 -1.43 -14.76
N LEU A 18 -7.35 -1.81 -14.35
CA LEU A 18 -8.12 -2.85 -15.05
C LEU A 18 -8.56 -2.43 -16.45
N GLU A 19 -8.69 -1.13 -16.68
CA GLU A 19 -9.00 -0.52 -17.98
C GLU A 19 -7.75 -0.23 -18.84
N ASP A 20 -6.56 -0.33 -18.24
CA ASP A 20 -5.28 -0.02 -18.91
C ASP A 20 -4.67 -1.28 -19.55
N HIS A 21 -4.20 -1.17 -20.80
CA HIS A 21 -3.55 -2.26 -21.53
C HIS A 21 -2.05 -2.41 -21.24
N TYR A 22 -1.47 -1.55 -20.41
CA TYR A 22 -0.06 -1.58 -20.04
C TYR A 22 0.29 -2.80 -19.18
N TYR A 23 -0.66 -3.31 -18.37
CA TYR A 23 -0.45 -4.47 -17.50
C TYR A 23 -1.21 -5.69 -18.00
N ASP A 24 -0.48 -6.75 -18.35
CA ASP A 24 -1.06 -8.04 -18.73
C ASP A 24 -1.76 -8.76 -17.55
N LYS A 25 -1.30 -8.48 -16.32
CA LYS A 25 -1.85 -9.07 -15.10
C LYS A 25 -1.80 -8.08 -13.94
N ILE A 26 -2.90 -8.03 -13.20
CA ILE A 26 -3.04 -7.26 -11.97
C ILE A 26 -3.19 -8.24 -10.82
N VAL A 27 -2.26 -8.17 -9.88
CA VAL A 27 -2.30 -8.96 -8.64
C VAL A 27 -2.74 -8.06 -7.49
N VAL A 28 -3.79 -8.44 -6.77
CA VAL A 28 -4.25 -7.74 -5.57
C VAL A 28 -3.92 -8.56 -4.34
N LEU A 29 -3.31 -7.90 -3.35
CA LEU A 29 -3.11 -8.42 -2.01
C LEU A 29 -4.05 -7.70 -1.04
N SER A 30 -4.95 -8.45 -0.42
CA SER A 30 -5.92 -7.90 0.52
C SER A 30 -6.36 -8.95 1.54
N ARG A 31 -7.00 -8.51 2.63
CA ARG A 31 -7.61 -9.39 3.64
C ARG A 31 -8.99 -9.91 3.24
N ARG A 32 -9.57 -9.35 2.17
CA ARG A 32 -10.91 -9.66 1.66
C ARG A 32 -10.94 -9.42 0.16
N SER A 33 -11.79 -10.14 -0.55
CA SER A 33 -11.92 -9.95 -1.99
C SER A 33 -12.44 -8.56 -2.33
N THR A 34 -12.02 -8.06 -3.49
CA THR A 34 -12.54 -6.83 -4.11
C THR A 34 -13.90 -7.04 -4.75
N GLY A 35 -14.29 -8.30 -5.00
CA GLY A 35 -15.54 -8.67 -5.68
C GLY A 35 -15.47 -8.55 -7.20
N ARG A 36 -14.37 -8.06 -7.77
CA ARG A 36 -14.17 -7.94 -9.21
C ARG A 36 -13.82 -9.31 -9.81
N LYS A 37 -14.34 -9.59 -11.00
CA LYS A 37 -14.10 -10.84 -11.72
C LYS A 37 -13.77 -10.53 -13.16
N VAL A 38 -12.48 -10.39 -13.46
CA VAL A 38 -11.97 -10.21 -14.81
C VAL A 38 -10.76 -11.12 -15.04
N PRO A 39 -10.49 -11.57 -16.28
CA PRO A 39 -9.50 -12.61 -16.55
C PRO A 39 -8.06 -12.27 -16.13
N HIS A 40 -7.69 -10.99 -16.20
CA HIS A 40 -6.34 -10.49 -15.88
C HIS A 40 -6.18 -10.05 -14.41
N LEU A 41 -7.18 -10.29 -13.55
CA LEU A 41 -7.12 -9.98 -12.12
C LEU A 41 -6.93 -11.26 -11.29
N GLU A 42 -5.86 -11.29 -10.50
CA GLU A 42 -5.58 -12.34 -9.52
C GLU A 42 -5.65 -11.75 -8.10
N GLU A 43 -6.49 -12.33 -7.24
CA GLU A 43 -6.66 -11.86 -5.86
C GLU A 43 -6.09 -12.87 -4.86
N HIS A 44 -5.13 -12.43 -4.04
CA HIS A 44 -4.66 -13.18 -2.88
C HIS A 44 -5.27 -12.62 -1.61
N CYS A 45 -6.28 -13.33 -1.09
CA CYS A 45 -6.98 -12.99 0.13
C CYS A 45 -6.28 -13.61 1.36
N LEU A 46 -5.33 -12.90 1.94
CA LEU A 46 -4.56 -13.38 3.10
C LEU A 46 -4.25 -12.26 4.10
N ASP A 47 -3.89 -12.66 5.33
CA ASP A 47 -3.37 -11.72 6.32
C ASP A 47 -1.99 -11.24 5.89
N PHE A 48 -1.67 -9.95 6.06
CA PHE A 48 -0.36 -9.41 5.71
C PHE A 48 0.79 -10.06 6.46
N GLU A 49 0.53 -10.62 7.65
CA GLU A 49 1.51 -11.43 8.38
C GLU A 49 1.91 -12.71 7.61
N GLN A 50 1.11 -13.13 6.62
CA GLN A 50 1.38 -14.29 5.74
C GLN A 50 2.02 -13.89 4.39
N LEU A 51 2.28 -12.59 4.17
CA LEU A 51 2.94 -12.12 2.94
C LEU A 51 4.31 -12.77 2.69
N PRO A 52 5.18 -13.00 3.70
CA PRO A 52 6.47 -13.63 3.45
C PRO A 52 6.39 -15.04 2.85
N GLN A 53 5.27 -15.75 3.03
CA GLN A 53 5.02 -17.10 2.52
C GLN A 53 4.35 -17.10 1.14
N LEU A 54 3.81 -15.96 0.70
CA LEU A 54 3.24 -15.84 -0.64
C LEU A 54 4.37 -15.93 -1.67
N SER A 55 4.31 -16.95 -2.52
CA SER A 55 5.20 -17.11 -3.67
C SER A 55 4.36 -17.06 -4.93
N LEU A 56 4.77 -16.26 -5.90
CA LEU A 56 4.15 -16.25 -7.23
C LEU A 56 5.06 -16.98 -8.23
N PRO A 57 4.49 -17.71 -9.19
CA PRO A 57 5.28 -18.41 -10.22
C PRO A 57 5.79 -17.47 -11.32
N TYR A 58 5.69 -16.15 -11.11
CA TYR A 58 6.06 -15.11 -12.07
C TYR A 58 6.56 -13.85 -11.33
N PRO A 59 7.42 -13.04 -11.97
CA PRO A 59 7.92 -11.80 -11.39
C PRO A 59 6.82 -10.73 -11.29
N VAL A 60 6.99 -9.80 -10.35
CA VAL A 60 6.10 -8.65 -10.17
C VAL A 60 6.90 -7.38 -10.43
N GLN A 61 6.65 -6.70 -11.55
CA GLN A 61 7.48 -5.57 -11.98
C GLN A 61 7.25 -4.31 -11.14
N ASP A 62 5.97 -4.00 -10.88
CA ASP A 62 5.56 -2.78 -10.18
C ASP A 62 4.68 -3.11 -8.97
N VAL A 63 4.99 -2.50 -7.83
CA VAL A 63 4.27 -2.72 -6.56
C VAL A 63 3.70 -1.40 -6.05
N PHE A 64 2.37 -1.35 -5.89
CA PHE A 64 1.64 -0.21 -5.37
C PHE A 64 1.17 -0.49 -3.93
N SER A 65 1.63 0.32 -2.98
CA SER A 65 1.18 0.29 -1.59
C SER A 65 0.23 1.45 -1.32
N CYS A 66 -1.07 1.13 -1.35
CA CYS A 66 -2.17 2.02 -0.97
C CYS A 66 -2.65 1.72 0.47
N LEU A 67 -1.79 1.12 1.29
CA LEU A 67 -2.11 0.77 2.67
C LEU A 67 -2.20 2.03 3.54
N GLY A 68 -3.19 2.02 4.42
CA GLY A 68 -3.37 3.06 5.42
C GLY A 68 -4.58 2.79 6.30
N ILE A 69 -4.51 3.28 7.54
CA ILE A 69 -5.54 3.11 8.55
C ILE A 69 -5.60 4.32 9.47
N THR A 70 -6.79 4.67 9.94
CA THR A 70 -6.90 5.66 11.01
C THR A 70 -6.57 5.04 12.36
N ARG A 71 -6.00 5.83 13.27
CA ARG A 71 -5.80 5.39 14.67
C ARG A 71 -7.09 4.85 15.29
N ARG A 72 -8.22 5.52 15.01
CA ARG A 72 -9.56 5.13 15.50
C ARG A 72 -9.93 3.72 15.05
N ARG A 73 -9.72 3.39 13.78
CA ARG A 73 -10.03 2.06 13.23
C ARG A 73 -9.02 1.00 13.67
N ALA A 74 -7.76 1.36 13.81
CA ALA A 74 -6.73 0.45 14.31
C ALA A 74 -6.94 0.07 15.78
N GLY A 75 -7.55 0.97 16.58
CA GLY A 75 -7.79 0.79 18.01
C GLY A 75 -6.57 1.05 18.89
N SER A 76 -5.35 1.05 18.33
CA SER A 76 -4.13 1.45 19.04
C SER A 76 -3.08 2.05 18.10
N VAL A 77 -2.11 2.74 18.68
CA VAL A 77 -0.95 3.30 17.96
C VAL A 77 -0.10 2.17 17.36
N GLU A 78 0.13 1.10 18.11
CA GLU A 78 0.89 -0.08 17.66
C GLU A 78 0.23 -0.77 16.47
N LYS A 79 -1.09 -1.02 16.53
CA LYS A 79 -1.84 -1.61 15.42
C LYS A 79 -1.85 -0.70 14.20
N ALA A 80 -1.92 0.63 14.40
CA ALA A 80 -1.77 1.58 13.31
C ALA A 80 -0.35 1.53 12.72
N ARG A 81 0.69 1.33 13.54
CA ARG A 81 2.08 1.21 13.08
C ARG A 81 2.26 0.02 12.15
N ARG A 82 1.67 -1.13 12.49
CA ARG A 82 1.74 -2.32 11.63
C ARG A 82 1.26 -2.03 10.22
N VAL A 83 0.11 -1.37 10.08
CA VAL A 83 -0.48 -1.06 8.78
C VAL A 83 0.24 0.09 8.06
N GLU A 84 0.71 1.10 8.80
CA GLU A 84 1.30 2.31 8.23
C GLU A 84 2.81 2.21 7.98
N TYR A 85 3.50 1.24 8.57
CA TYR A 85 4.96 1.06 8.46
C TYR A 85 5.35 -0.39 8.18
N ASP A 86 4.97 -1.33 9.04
CA ASP A 86 5.53 -2.69 8.98
C ASP A 86 5.10 -3.41 7.69
N TYR A 87 3.80 -3.40 7.37
CA TYR A 87 3.27 -4.08 6.18
C TYR A 87 3.75 -3.46 4.86
N PRO A 88 3.76 -2.13 4.66
CA PRO A 88 4.37 -1.53 3.48
C PRO A 88 5.86 -1.86 3.32
N LEU A 89 6.64 -1.88 4.41
CA LEU A 89 8.05 -2.21 4.35
C LEU A 89 8.27 -3.68 3.99
N GLN A 90 7.52 -4.59 4.61
CA GLN A 90 7.54 -6.02 4.26
C GLN A 90 7.13 -6.26 2.80
N LEU A 91 6.14 -5.52 2.31
CA LEU A 91 5.71 -5.58 0.92
C LEU A 91 6.80 -5.13 -0.05
N ALA A 92 7.54 -4.06 0.28
CA ALA A 92 8.68 -3.61 -0.52
C ALA A 92 9.79 -4.68 -0.55
N GLN A 93 10.12 -5.27 0.59
CA GLN A 93 11.11 -6.36 0.65
C GLN A 93 10.65 -7.61 -0.11
N TRP A 94 9.36 -7.95 -0.01
CA TRP A 94 8.74 -9.03 -0.78
C TRP A 94 8.82 -8.75 -2.28
N GLY A 95 8.54 -7.52 -2.71
CA GLY A 95 8.60 -7.09 -4.11
C GLY A 95 9.99 -7.24 -4.70
N LEU A 96 11.05 -6.80 -4.00
CA LEU A 96 12.43 -6.99 -4.46
C LEU A 96 12.80 -8.46 -4.68
N ARG A 97 12.34 -9.35 -3.78
CA ARG A 97 12.53 -10.81 -3.93
C ARG A 97 11.77 -11.39 -5.13
N HIS A 98 10.76 -10.68 -5.63
CA HIS A 98 9.98 -11.01 -6.82
C HIS A 98 10.31 -10.09 -8.00
N GLU A 99 11.54 -9.56 -8.04
CA GLU A 99 12.10 -8.80 -9.16
C GLU A 99 11.40 -7.47 -9.45
N ALA A 100 10.70 -6.91 -8.46
CA ALA A 100 10.09 -5.59 -8.58
C ALA A 100 11.14 -4.52 -8.83
N ARG A 101 10.91 -3.73 -9.88
CA ARG A 101 11.75 -2.60 -10.27
C ARG A 101 11.20 -1.30 -9.70
N GLN A 102 9.89 -1.21 -9.51
CA GLN A 102 9.25 -0.02 -8.96
C GLN A 102 8.45 -0.33 -7.70
N PHE A 103 8.63 0.51 -6.69
CA PHE A 103 7.77 0.56 -5.52
C PHE A 103 7.12 1.93 -5.41
N LEU A 104 5.79 1.97 -5.39
CA LEU A 104 5.00 3.18 -5.28
C LEU A 104 4.25 3.15 -3.96
N CYS A 105 4.51 4.12 -3.07
CA CYS A 105 3.93 4.16 -1.74
C CYS A 105 3.11 5.45 -1.54
N VAL A 106 1.85 5.29 -1.13
CA VAL A 106 1.02 6.40 -0.67
C VAL A 106 1.44 6.79 0.76
N SER A 107 2.21 7.86 0.85
CA SER A 107 2.64 8.51 2.08
C SER A 107 1.70 9.68 2.43
N SER A 108 2.25 10.81 2.89
CA SER A 108 1.50 12.00 3.29
C SER A 108 2.37 13.26 3.18
N GLN A 109 1.77 14.40 2.87
CA GLN A 109 2.44 15.71 2.80
C GLN A 109 3.30 16.02 4.05
N GLY A 110 2.84 15.64 5.24
CA GLY A 110 3.55 15.90 6.50
C GLY A 110 4.58 14.86 6.91
N ALA A 111 4.86 13.85 6.08
CA ALA A 111 5.77 12.75 6.44
C ALA A 111 7.16 13.27 6.84
N ASN A 112 7.52 13.06 8.11
CA ASN A 112 8.78 13.49 8.68
C ASN A 112 9.15 12.58 9.86
N PRO A 113 10.28 11.85 9.84
CA PRO A 113 10.66 10.90 10.88
C PRO A 113 10.91 11.53 12.27
N GLN A 114 11.02 12.85 12.34
CA GLN A 114 11.20 13.62 13.58
C GLN A 114 9.91 14.35 14.02
N ALA A 115 8.79 14.18 13.32
CA ALA A 115 7.55 14.87 13.66
C ALA A 115 7.05 14.51 15.08
N ARG A 116 6.47 15.48 15.78
CA ARG A 116 5.81 15.25 17.10
C ARG A 116 4.56 14.37 16.95
N HIS A 117 3.76 14.63 15.92
CA HIS A 117 2.55 13.87 15.65
C HIS A 117 2.89 12.47 15.13
N TYR A 118 2.41 11.44 15.83
CA TYR A 118 2.74 10.04 15.58
C TYR A 118 2.54 9.61 14.12
N TYR A 119 1.44 10.00 13.48
CA TYR A 119 1.15 9.60 12.10
C TYR A 119 2.22 10.07 11.11
N PHE A 120 2.59 11.35 11.16
CA PHE A 120 3.62 11.94 10.31
C PHE A 120 5.01 11.35 10.59
N ARG A 121 5.27 11.04 11.86
CA ARG A 121 6.48 10.35 12.28
C ARG A 121 6.57 8.95 11.68
N THR A 122 5.51 8.16 11.78
CA THR A 122 5.44 6.81 11.21
C THR A 122 5.59 6.82 9.70
N LYS A 123 4.88 7.71 8.98
CA LYS A 123 5.04 7.86 7.53
C LYS A 123 6.47 8.26 7.15
N GLY A 124 7.06 9.24 7.83
CA GLY A 124 8.44 9.66 7.56
C GLY A 124 9.47 8.57 7.86
N GLN A 125 9.29 7.81 8.94
CA GLN A 125 10.13 6.66 9.24
C GLN A 125 10.02 5.58 8.14
N LEU A 126 8.80 5.30 7.66
CA LEU A 126 8.60 4.34 6.57
C LEU A 126 9.34 4.81 5.31
N GLU A 127 9.23 6.08 4.96
CA GLU A 127 9.94 6.62 3.79
C GLU A 127 11.45 6.45 3.88
N GLU A 128 12.06 6.73 5.04
CA GLU A 128 13.50 6.51 5.23
C GLU A 128 13.87 5.02 5.13
N ALA A 129 13.06 4.14 5.71
CA ALA A 129 13.27 2.70 5.58
C ALA A 129 13.15 2.23 4.11
N LEU A 130 12.17 2.72 3.36
CA LEU A 130 12.01 2.41 1.93
C LEU A 130 13.17 2.95 1.09
N LYS A 131 13.68 4.16 1.38
CA LYS A 131 14.86 4.71 0.69
C LYS A 131 16.13 3.90 0.94
N SER A 132 16.22 3.24 2.09
CA SER A 132 17.35 2.34 2.38
C SER A 132 17.28 1.03 1.59
N LEU A 133 16.12 0.70 1.03
CA LEU A 133 15.99 -0.39 0.07
C LEU A 133 16.53 0.08 -1.28
N ALA A 134 17.42 -0.70 -1.89
CA ALA A 134 18.01 -0.42 -3.19
C ALA A 134 17.04 -0.71 -4.36
N TYR A 135 15.82 -0.18 -4.29
CA TYR A 135 14.86 -0.23 -5.38
C TYR A 135 15.40 0.55 -6.59
N PRO A 136 15.31 0.02 -7.82
CA PRO A 136 15.67 0.78 -9.02
C PRO A 136 14.90 2.09 -9.13
N THR A 137 13.60 2.05 -8.79
CA THR A 137 12.75 3.24 -8.73
C THR A 137 11.85 3.17 -7.50
N LEU A 138 11.85 4.24 -6.71
CA LEU A 138 10.98 4.40 -5.54
C LEU A 138 10.16 5.69 -5.71
N HIS A 139 8.83 5.56 -5.71
CA HIS A 139 7.90 6.68 -5.76
C HIS A 139 7.22 6.85 -4.41
N LEU A 140 7.51 7.96 -3.72
CA LEU A 140 6.88 8.32 -2.45
C LEU A 140 5.86 9.43 -2.70
N LEU A 141 4.59 9.03 -2.85
CA LEU A 141 3.51 9.97 -3.12
C LEU A 141 3.09 10.61 -1.81
N ARG A 142 3.21 11.93 -1.69
CA ARG A 142 2.87 12.69 -0.48
C ARG A 142 1.61 13.53 -0.70
N PRO A 143 0.42 12.90 -0.84
CA PRO A 143 -0.80 13.66 -1.02
C PRO A 143 -1.10 14.51 0.21
N THR A 144 -1.86 15.58 -0.01
CA THR A 144 -2.61 16.27 1.04
C THR A 144 -3.75 15.38 1.51
N LEU A 145 -4.75 15.98 2.16
CA LEU A 145 -5.98 15.33 2.55
C LEU A 145 -6.72 14.84 1.31
N LEU A 146 -6.99 13.53 1.28
CA LEU A 146 -7.73 12.90 0.21
C LEU A 146 -9.23 12.99 0.50
N THR A 147 -9.94 13.83 -0.24
CA THR A 147 -11.41 13.96 -0.18
C THR A 147 -12.08 12.95 -1.12
N GLY A 148 -13.17 12.33 -0.70
CA GLY A 148 -13.97 11.43 -1.54
C GLY A 148 -14.97 10.60 -0.72
N PRO A 149 -15.99 9.98 -1.36
CA PRO A 149 -17.02 9.23 -0.67
C PRO A 149 -16.39 8.05 0.08
N ARG A 150 -16.43 8.11 1.41
CA ARG A 150 -15.91 7.07 2.30
C ARG A 150 -16.89 6.84 3.45
N ASN A 151 -16.92 5.61 3.93
CA ASN A 151 -17.67 5.28 5.15
C ASN A 151 -16.91 5.66 6.45
N GLU A 152 -15.76 6.37 6.36
CA GLU A 152 -14.87 6.61 7.50
C GLU A 152 -14.23 8.01 7.47
N ILE A 153 -14.32 8.73 8.60
CA ILE A 153 -13.63 10.00 8.85
C ILE A 153 -12.19 9.71 9.25
N ARG A 154 -11.21 10.26 8.51
CA ARG A 154 -9.82 10.31 8.97
C ARG A 154 -9.59 11.66 9.63
N LEU A 155 -8.93 11.70 10.79
CA LEU A 155 -8.62 12.98 11.45
C LEU A 155 -7.80 13.83 10.48
N ALA A 156 -8.33 15.03 10.19
CA ALA A 156 -7.92 16.00 9.18
C ALA A 156 -8.54 15.85 7.77
N GLU A 157 -9.15 14.72 7.39
CA GLU A 157 -9.85 14.56 6.11
C GLU A 157 -11.36 14.79 6.32
N THR A 158 -11.97 15.70 5.53
CA THR A 158 -13.43 15.91 5.44
C THR A 158 -14.08 14.93 4.48
#